data_AF-A0A1G4SHB3-F1
#
_entry.id   AF-A0A1G4SHB3-F1
#
_cell.length_a   1.000
_cell.length_b   1.000
_cell.length_c   1.000
_cell.angle_alpha   90.00
_cell.angle_beta   90.00
_cell.angle_gamma   90.00
#
_symmetry.space_group_name_H-M   'P 1'
#
loop_
_entity.id
_entity.type
_entity.pdbx_description
1 polymer ?
#
loop_
_entity_poly.entity_id
_entity_poly.type
_entity_poly.pdbx_seq_one_letter_code
_entity_poly.pdbx_strand_id
1 'polypeptide(L)'
;MRKVFIFCLISIVACSVIACSNRQDKYSSPNGENTIIVEYDFVSRPHVIHNGDVIWKYEGSGFNEEVVFRVEWIDEDTVTLIYNDESHGGKYFEEFEIDL
;
A
#
# COMPACT_ATOMS: atom_id res chain seq x y z
N MET A 1 1.80 -31.00 27.49
CA MET A 1 1.14 -30.90 26.17
C MET A 1 0.52 -29.52 25.91
N ARG A 2 -0.32 -28.97 26.80
CA ARG A 2 -0.95 -27.63 26.60
C ARG A 2 0.03 -26.47 26.41
N LYS A 3 1.15 -26.45 27.17
CA LYS A 3 2.20 -25.40 27.05
C LYS A 3 2.95 -25.47 25.71
N VAL A 4 3.12 -26.66 25.15
CA VAL A 4 3.78 -26.88 23.86
C VAL A 4 2.86 -26.44 22.71
N PHE A 5 1.55 -26.72 22.83
CA PHE A 5 0.55 -26.23 21.87
C PHE A 5 0.46 -24.69 21.84
N ILE A 6 0.45 -24.05 23.01
CA ILE A 6 0.44 -22.58 23.10
C ILE A 6 1.70 -21.98 22.48
N PHE A 7 2.86 -22.59 22.75
CA PHE A 7 4.13 -22.15 22.16
C PHE A 7 4.12 -22.30 20.63
N CYS A 8 3.63 -23.42 20.09
CA CYS A 8 3.43 -23.58 18.64
C CYS A 8 2.49 -22.52 18.06
N LEU A 9 1.38 -22.20 18.72
CA LEU A 9 0.45 -21.18 18.24
C LEU A 9 1.10 -19.80 18.20
N ILE A 10 1.83 -19.42 19.25
CA ILE A 10 2.56 -18.14 19.29
C ILE A 10 3.62 -18.09 18.20
N SER A 11 4.37 -19.17 17.98
CA SER A 11 5.38 -19.24 16.93
C SER A 11 4.78 -19.18 15.52
N ILE A 12 3.63 -19.80 15.28
CA ILE A 12 2.94 -19.73 13.98
C ILE A 12 2.44 -18.30 13.72
N VAL A 13 1.82 -17.67 14.72
CA VAL A 13 1.36 -16.28 14.61
C VAL A 13 2.56 -15.36 14.37
N ALA A 14 3.64 -15.49 15.15
CA ALA A 14 4.86 -14.69 14.98
C ALA A 14 5.49 -14.87 13.59
N CYS A 15 5.51 -16.09 13.04
CA CYS A 15 6.06 -16.36 11.72
C CYS A 15 5.18 -15.79 10.59
N SER A 16 3.85 -15.83 10.76
CA SER A 16 2.94 -15.17 9.80
C SER A 16 3.09 -13.65 9.77
N VAL A 17 3.48 -13.00 10.87
CA VAL A 17 3.74 -11.54 10.86
C VAL A 17 5.05 -11.18 10.16
N ILE A 18 6.03 -12.09 10.12
CA ILE A 18 7.36 -11.84 9.51
C ILE A 18 7.38 -12.19 8.02
N ALA A 19 6.57 -13.15 7.58
CA ALA A 19 6.48 -13.56 6.17
C ALA A 19 5.64 -12.62 5.28
N CYS A 20 5.00 -11.61 5.88
CA CYS A 20 4.26 -10.57 5.17
C CYS A 20 5.22 -9.41 4.84
N SER A 21 6.00 -9.55 3.77
CA SER A 21 6.69 -8.40 3.19
C SER A 21 5.63 -7.40 2.69
N ASN A 22 5.72 -6.15 3.12
CA ASN A 22 4.91 -5.08 2.54
C ASN A 22 5.14 -5.06 1.02
N ARG A 23 4.06 -5.15 0.24
CA ARG A 23 4.15 -5.05 -1.22
C ARG A 23 4.60 -3.63 -1.56
N GLN A 24 5.65 -3.51 -2.36
CA GLN A 24 6.18 -2.24 -2.82
C GLN A 24 6.17 -2.19 -4.34
N ASP A 25 5.59 -1.14 -4.90
CA ASP A 25 5.65 -0.83 -6.32
C ASP A 25 6.38 0.50 -6.53
N LYS A 26 7.29 0.55 -7.52
CA LYS A 26 8.09 1.73 -7.84
C LYS A 26 7.60 2.37 -9.13
N TYR A 27 7.41 3.69 -9.12
CA TYR A 27 6.94 4.47 -10.27
C TYR A 27 7.86 5.65 -10.52
N SER A 28 8.31 5.82 -11.76
CA SER A 28 9.10 6.97 -12.19
C SER A 28 8.22 8.03 -12.84
N SER A 29 8.57 9.30 -12.62
CA SER A 29 7.93 10.43 -13.29
C SER A 29 8.13 10.37 -14.81
N PRO A 30 7.38 11.15 -15.61
CA PRO A 30 7.42 11.06 -17.07
C PRO A 30 8.82 11.23 -17.69
N ASN A 31 9.62 12.16 -17.19
CA ASN A 31 11.02 12.36 -17.60
C ASN A 31 12.02 11.56 -16.75
N GLY A 32 11.55 10.89 -15.70
CA GLY A 32 12.36 10.07 -14.79
C GLY A 32 13.20 10.87 -13.79
N GLU A 33 12.86 12.14 -13.55
CA GLU A 33 13.53 13.00 -12.57
C GLU A 33 13.19 12.58 -11.14
N ASN A 34 11.95 12.16 -10.91
CA ASN A 34 11.45 11.73 -9.63
C ASN A 34 11.03 10.27 -9.63
N THR A 35 10.98 9.69 -8.43
CA THR A 35 10.45 8.33 -8.24
C THR A 35 9.78 8.22 -6.90
N ILE A 36 8.57 7.66 -6.91
CA ILE A 36 7.87 7.24 -5.70
C ILE A 36 7.89 5.73 -5.53
N ILE A 37 7.71 5.31 -4.28
CA ILE A 37 7.37 3.94 -3.92
C ILE A 37 5.99 3.97 -3.28
N VAL A 38 5.06 3.16 -3.77
CA VAL A 38 3.79 2.88 -3.11
C VAL A 38 3.94 1.59 -2.34
N GLU A 39 3.87 1.67 -1.02
CA GLU A 39 3.97 0.53 -0.13
C GLU A 39 2.61 0.24 0.53
N TYR A 40 2.24 -1.04 0.58
CA TYR A 40 1.00 -1.50 1.19
C TYR A 40 1.29 -2.23 2.50
N ASP A 41 0.55 -1.87 3.54
CA ASP A 41 0.60 -2.58 4.82
C ASP A 41 -0.21 -3.89 4.80
N PHE A 42 -0.25 -4.58 5.96
CA PHE A 42 -0.92 -5.87 6.12
C PHE A 42 -2.44 -5.85 5.80
N VAL A 43 -3.09 -4.69 5.84
CA VAL A 43 -4.51 -4.54 5.52
C VAL A 43 -4.71 -3.73 4.23
N SER A 44 -3.70 -3.77 3.36
CA SER A 44 -3.68 -3.16 2.02
C SER A 44 -3.91 -1.64 2.01
N ARG A 45 -3.51 -0.93 3.06
CA ARG A 45 -3.50 0.54 3.03
C ARG A 45 -2.23 1.04 2.33
N PRO A 46 -2.34 1.89 1.30
CA PRO A 46 -1.17 2.46 0.64
C PRO A 46 -0.56 3.61 1.46
N HIS A 47 0.74 3.77 1.33
CA HIS A 47 1.44 5.02 1.63
C HIS A 47 2.48 5.30 0.55
N VAL A 48 2.73 6.59 0.30
CA VAL A 48 3.65 7.05 -0.74
C VAL A 48 4.94 7.51 -0.09
N ILE A 49 6.04 6.97 -0.59
CA ILE A 49 7.41 7.27 -0.16
C ILE A 49 8.12 8.00 -1.29
N HIS A 50 8.70 9.16 -0.99
CA HIS A 50 9.55 9.93 -1.88
C HIS A 50 10.85 10.28 -1.15
N ASN A 51 12.00 10.06 -1.79
CA ASN A 51 13.34 10.30 -1.20
C ASN A 51 13.58 9.64 0.18
N GLY A 52 12.87 8.54 0.47
CA GLY A 52 12.98 7.80 1.74
C GLY A 52 12.01 8.25 2.83
N ASP A 53 11.27 9.34 2.60
CA ASP A 53 10.28 9.87 3.53
C ASP A 53 8.86 9.50 3.09
N VAL A 54 7.99 9.21 4.06
CA VAL A 54 6.56 9.01 3.79
C VAL A 54 5.90 10.37 3.64
N ILE A 55 5.54 10.73 2.41
CA ILE A 55 4.93 12.02 2.08
C ILE A 55 3.40 11.99 2.15
N TRP A 56 2.81 10.79 2.04
CA TRP A 56 1.36 10.62 2.13
C TRP A 56 0.99 9.25 2.68
N LYS A 57 -0.12 9.19 3.43
CA LYS A 57 -0.69 7.96 3.99
C LYS A 57 -2.20 7.93 3.77
N TYR A 58 -2.72 6.74 3.49
CA TYR A 58 -4.15 6.50 3.49
C TYR A 58 -4.70 6.52 4.93
N GLU A 59 -5.64 7.43 5.20
CA GLU A 59 -6.25 7.62 6.53
C GLU A 59 -7.47 6.72 6.77
N GLY A 60 -7.96 6.03 5.74
CA GLY A 60 -9.11 5.16 5.85
C GLY A 60 -8.83 3.85 6.59
N SER A 61 -9.89 3.05 6.73
CA SER A 61 -9.77 1.69 7.26
C SER A 61 -9.02 0.78 6.28
N GLY A 62 -8.57 -0.37 6.75
CA GLY A 62 -8.02 -1.41 5.87
C GLY A 62 -9.07 -1.99 4.92
N PHE A 63 -8.60 -2.62 3.86
CA PHE A 63 -9.43 -3.28 2.87
C PHE A 63 -9.61 -4.76 3.25
N ASN A 64 -10.77 -5.33 2.92
CA ASN A 64 -11.08 -6.74 3.22
C ASN A 64 -10.45 -7.72 2.22
N GLU A 65 -9.78 -7.20 1.20
CA GLU A 65 -9.09 -7.94 0.15
C GLU A 65 -7.81 -7.19 -0.24
N GLU A 66 -6.94 -7.86 -0.99
CA GLU A 66 -5.75 -7.22 -1.55
C GLU A 66 -6.18 -6.18 -2.57
N VAL A 67 -5.85 -4.90 -2.31
CA VAL A 67 -6.13 -3.79 -3.21
C VAL A 67 -4.85 -3.21 -3.79
N VAL A 68 -4.95 -2.71 -5.02
CA VAL A 68 -3.87 -2.00 -5.71
C VAL A 68 -4.45 -0.69 -6.23
N PHE A 69 -3.82 0.41 -5.85
CA PHE A 69 -4.10 1.72 -6.40
C PHE A 69 -3.33 1.88 -7.70
N ARG A 70 -4.02 2.38 -8.73
CA ARG A 70 -3.36 2.85 -9.94
C ARG A 70 -2.62 4.14 -9.61
N VAL A 71 -1.43 4.28 -10.18
CA VAL A 71 -0.61 5.48 -10.07
C VAL A 71 -0.53 6.14 -11.44
N GLU A 72 -0.90 7.40 -11.52
CA GLU A 72 -0.83 8.21 -12.73
C GLU A 72 -0.08 9.52 -12.41
N TRP A 73 0.96 9.83 -13.18
CA TRP A 73 1.68 11.09 -13.05
C TRP A 73 0.95 12.20 -13.81
N ILE A 74 0.71 13.33 -13.16
CA ILE A 74 0.16 14.54 -13.79
C ILE A 74 1.30 15.32 -14.47
N ASP A 75 2.40 15.50 -13.74
CA ASP A 75 3.64 16.12 -14.21
C ASP A 75 4.85 15.48 -13.50
N GLU A 76 5.98 16.18 -13.39
CA GLU A 76 7.18 15.62 -12.74
C GLU A 76 7.08 15.55 -11.21
N ASP A 77 6.26 16.40 -10.59
CA ASP A 77 6.21 16.61 -9.15
C ASP A 77 4.84 16.30 -8.54
N THR A 78 3.87 15.90 -9.37
CA THR A 78 2.49 15.64 -8.95
C THR A 78 2.02 14.27 -9.43
N VAL A 79 1.48 13.48 -8.51
CA VAL A 79 0.98 12.13 -8.77
C VAL A 79 -0.43 11.93 -8.25
N THR A 80 -1.24 11.19 -8.99
CA THR A 80 -2.57 10.74 -8.59
C THR A 80 -2.55 9.26 -8.24
N LEU A 81 -3.04 8.94 -7.05
CA LEU A 81 -3.37 7.59 -6.62
C LEU A 81 -4.87 7.36 -6.79
N ILE A 82 -5.24 6.35 -7.59
CA ILE A 82 -6.62 6.05 -7.94
C ILE A 82 -6.96 4.63 -7.50
N TYR A 83 -7.96 4.49 -6.63
CA TYR A 83 -8.60 3.22 -6.35
C TYR A 83 -9.96 3.19 -7.06
N ASN A 84 -10.15 2.16 -7.89
CA ASN A 84 -11.43 1.94 -8.57
C ASN A 84 -11.75 0.45 -8.61
N ASP A 85 -12.76 0.06 -7.84
CA ASP A 85 -13.32 -1.28 -7.91
C ASP A 85 -14.40 -1.35 -9.00
N GLU A 86 -13.97 -1.74 -10.20
CA GLU A 86 -14.85 -1.91 -11.36
C GLU A 86 -15.94 -2.97 -11.12
N SER A 87 -15.68 -3.97 -10.27
CA SER A 87 -16.64 -5.05 -9.97
C SER A 87 -17.87 -4.54 -9.20
N HIS A 88 -17.70 -3.43 -8.47
CA HIS A 88 -18.78 -2.73 -7.76
C HIS A 88 -19.23 -1.45 -8.48
N GLY A 89 -18.93 -1.31 -9.77
CA GLY A 89 -19.40 -0.19 -10.59
C GLY A 89 -18.93 1.18 -10.09
N GLY A 90 -17.73 1.26 -9.52
CA GLY A 90 -17.15 2.52 -9.03
C GLY A 90 -17.69 3.01 -7.68
N LYS A 91 -18.46 2.19 -6.95
CA LYS A 91 -18.99 2.55 -5.62
C LYS A 91 -17.91 2.97 -4.62
N TYR A 92 -16.72 2.40 -4.75
CA TYR A 92 -15.57 2.66 -3.88
C TYR A 92 -14.49 3.46 -4.60
N PHE A 93 -14.86 4.28 -5.59
CA PHE A 93 -13.91 5.13 -6.28
C PHE A 93 -13.30 6.15 -5.31
N GLU A 94 -11.98 6.16 -5.21
CA GLU A 94 -11.21 7.12 -4.42
C GLU A 94 -10.02 7.62 -5.24
N GLU A 95 -9.74 8.91 -5.14
CA GLU A 95 -8.69 9.59 -5.89
C GLU A 95 -7.96 10.58 -4.97
N PHE A 96 -6.64 10.54 -5.02
CA PHE A 96 -5.77 11.35 -4.17
C PHE A 96 -4.65 11.97 -5.01
N GLU A 97 -4.60 13.29 -5.06
CA GLU A 97 -3.49 14.06 -5.63
C GLU A 97 -2.43 14.31 -4.55
N ILE A 98 -1.17 14.08 -4.90
CA ILE A 98 -0.03 14.14 -3.99
C ILE A 98 1.10 14.90 -4.66
N ASP A 99 1.50 16.00 -4.04
CA ASP A 99 2.70 16.76 -4.39
C ASP A 99 3.94 16.14 -3.72
N LEU A 100 5.04 16.04 -4.46
CA LEU A 100 6.30 15.41 -4.02
C LEU A 100 7.16 16.22 -3.04
#